data_AF-G6AUW1-F1
#
_entry.id   AF-G6AUW1-F1
#
_cell.length_a   1.000
_cell.length_b   1.000
_cell.length_c   1.000
_cell.angle_alpha   90.00
_cell.angle_beta   90.00
_cell.angle_gamma   90.00
#
_symmetry.space_group_name_H-M   'P 1'
#
loop_
_entity.id
_entity.type
_entity.pdbx_description
1 polymer ?
#
loop_
_entity_poly.entity_id
_entity_poly.type
_entity_poly.pdbx_seq_one_letter_code
_entity_poly.pdbx_strand_id
1 'polypeptide(L)'
;FRTLAGVNLYNQTDEAEAIDSALVSRAKIEALNVADRQADIAWVAEGDKVNGQMVRLKRNIDRILPVGGTPEDKDRWTEYYHIYQCAIDATKDAYMPNAQRKKEYLRIYEDITRQNEILVGYLAKRQNTTITSTLLNTTADRTLDKESIVRDAVNRWHESRFAVRGPQSGNNTGGSGDGDETVNKGN
;
A
#
# COMPACT_ATOMS: atom_id res chain seq x y z
N PHE A 1 -31.27 -16.47 46.53
CA PHE A 1 -30.76 -17.23 45.36
C PHE A 1 -30.06 -16.40 44.28
N ARG A 2 -30.07 -15.05 44.28
CA ARG A 2 -29.36 -14.24 43.25
C ARG A 2 -27.88 -13.92 43.55
N THR A 3 -27.33 -14.32 44.69
CA THR A 3 -25.99 -13.89 45.11
C THR A 3 -24.88 -14.89 44.78
N LEU A 4 -25.17 -16.19 44.63
CA LEU A 4 -24.13 -17.19 44.36
C LEU A 4 -23.82 -17.38 42.86
N ALA A 5 -24.83 -17.25 42.00
CA ALA A 5 -24.68 -17.41 40.55
C ALA A 5 -23.95 -16.23 39.90
N GLY A 6 -24.11 -15.01 40.42
CA GLY A 6 -23.40 -13.82 39.93
C GLY A 6 -21.91 -13.83 40.28
N VAL A 7 -21.56 -14.27 41.50
CA VAL A 7 -20.15 -14.37 41.95
C VAL A 7 -19.36 -15.39 41.13
N ASN A 8 -19.98 -16.53 40.78
CA ASN A 8 -19.35 -17.51 39.89
C ASN A 8 -19.22 -17.03 38.44
N LEU A 9 -20.11 -16.14 37.97
CA LEU A 9 -20.00 -15.54 36.63
C LEU A 9 -18.81 -14.58 36.55
N TYR A 10 -18.58 -13.77 37.59
CA TYR A 10 -17.41 -12.88 37.69
C TYR A 10 -16.10 -13.67 37.77
N ASN A 11 -16.07 -14.78 38.50
CA ASN A 11 -14.89 -15.65 38.51
C ASN A 11 -14.64 -16.30 37.13
N GLN A 12 -15.70 -16.65 36.38
CA GLN A 12 -15.56 -17.17 35.03
C GLN A 12 -15.03 -16.15 34.02
N THR A 13 -15.41 -14.86 34.15
CA THR A 13 -14.86 -13.81 33.29
C THR A 13 -13.38 -13.60 33.57
N ASP A 14 -13.00 -13.57 34.85
CA ASP A 14 -11.61 -13.38 35.26
C ASP A 14 -10.74 -14.60 34.88
N GLU A 15 -11.26 -15.82 35.03
CA GLU A 15 -10.61 -17.05 34.58
C GLU A 15 -10.46 -17.12 33.06
N ALA A 16 -11.47 -16.69 32.31
CA ALA A 16 -11.41 -16.65 30.84
C ALA A 16 -10.38 -15.62 30.35
N GLU A 17 -10.31 -14.43 30.96
CA GLU A 17 -9.29 -13.42 30.65
C GLU A 17 -7.88 -13.89 30.99
N ALA A 18 -7.71 -14.63 32.10
CA ALA A 18 -6.44 -15.23 32.47
C ALA A 18 -6.01 -16.32 31.47
N ILE A 19 -6.94 -17.17 31.02
CA ILE A 19 -6.68 -18.19 30.00
C ILE A 19 -6.32 -17.54 28.67
N ASP A 20 -7.05 -16.52 28.22
CA ASP A 20 -6.77 -15.81 26.98
C ASP A 20 -5.41 -15.14 27.04
N SER A 21 -5.11 -14.44 28.14
CA SER A 21 -3.79 -13.84 28.36
C SER A 21 -2.65 -14.87 28.34
N ALA A 22 -2.87 -16.06 28.91
CA ALA A 22 -1.91 -17.15 28.89
C ALA A 22 -1.72 -17.73 27.47
N LEU A 23 -2.80 -17.89 26.70
CA LEU A 23 -2.75 -18.36 25.32
C LEU A 23 -2.06 -17.35 24.40
N VAL A 24 -2.39 -16.07 24.53
CA VAL A 24 -1.73 -14.97 23.80
C VAL A 24 -0.24 -14.92 24.13
N SER A 25 0.13 -15.05 25.42
CA SER A 25 1.52 -15.08 25.86
C SER A 25 2.27 -16.29 25.29
N ARG A 26 1.64 -17.47 25.30
CA ARG A 26 2.23 -18.69 24.72
C ARG A 26 2.37 -18.59 23.21
N ALA A 27 1.36 -18.09 22.51
CA ALA A 27 1.41 -17.85 21.08
C ALA A 27 2.49 -16.82 20.71
N LYS A 28 2.69 -15.79 21.53
CA LYS A 28 3.78 -14.81 21.38
C LYS A 28 5.16 -15.48 21.53
N ILE A 29 5.32 -16.34 22.54
CA ILE A 29 6.56 -17.10 22.76
C ILE A 29 6.81 -18.10 21.62
N GLU A 30 5.78 -18.83 21.17
CA GLU A 30 5.90 -19.73 20.02
C GLU A 30 6.21 -18.97 18.74
N ALA A 31 5.56 -17.82 18.49
CA ALA A 31 5.86 -16.96 17.34
C ALA A 31 7.29 -16.42 17.40
N LEU A 32 7.78 -16.03 18.58
CA LEU A 32 9.17 -15.67 18.81
C LEU A 32 10.11 -16.85 18.54
N ASN A 33 9.83 -18.03 19.07
CA ASN A 33 10.63 -19.24 18.84
C ASN A 33 10.58 -19.71 17.38
N VAL A 34 9.48 -19.47 16.66
CA VAL A 34 9.37 -19.70 15.20
C VAL A 34 10.19 -18.65 14.44
N ALA A 35 10.18 -17.40 14.89
CA ALA A 35 10.88 -16.29 14.27
C ALA A 35 12.38 -16.23 14.60
N ASP A 36 12.82 -16.87 15.69
CA ASP A 36 14.21 -16.91 16.14
C ASP A 36 14.86 -18.29 15.92
N ARG A 37 14.13 -19.20 15.26
CA ARG A 37 14.62 -20.54 14.92
C ARG A 37 15.87 -20.42 14.05
N GLN A 38 17.02 -20.80 14.62
CA GLN A 38 18.33 -20.80 13.98
C GLN A 38 18.48 -21.87 12.88
N ALA A 39 17.59 -22.87 12.85
CA ALA A 39 17.60 -23.95 11.86
C ALA A 39 16.31 -23.96 11.02
N ASP A 40 16.43 -24.27 9.74
CA ASP A 40 15.32 -24.41 8.80
C ASP A 40 14.46 -25.64 9.15
N ILE A 41 13.13 -25.48 9.17
CA ILE A 41 12.19 -26.51 9.61
C ILE A 41 12.14 -27.68 8.61
N ALA A 42 12.26 -27.41 7.30
CA ALA A 42 12.26 -28.45 6.28
C ALA A 42 13.56 -29.27 6.38
N TRP A 43 14.71 -28.62 6.58
CA TRP A 43 15.96 -29.32 6.81
C TRP A 43 15.94 -30.14 8.11
N VAL A 44 15.35 -29.61 9.20
CA VAL A 44 15.21 -30.37 10.45
C VAL A 44 14.34 -31.63 10.28
N ALA A 45 13.30 -31.58 9.44
CA ALA A 45 12.42 -32.72 9.20
C ALA A 45 13.03 -33.79 8.27
N GLU A 46 13.79 -33.39 7.26
CA GLU A 46 14.30 -34.29 6.21
C GLU A 46 15.81 -34.60 6.31
N GLY A 47 16.57 -33.76 7.01
CA GLY A 47 18.03 -33.84 7.09
C GLY A 47 18.52 -35.17 7.66
N ASP A 48 17.85 -35.72 8.68
CA ASP A 48 18.20 -37.02 9.26
C ASP A 48 18.01 -38.17 8.27
N LYS A 49 16.98 -38.11 7.42
CA LYS A 49 16.75 -39.14 6.40
C LYS A 49 17.84 -39.09 5.34
N VAL A 50 18.17 -37.90 4.84
CA VAL A 50 19.22 -37.68 3.85
C VAL A 50 20.58 -38.12 4.39
N ASN A 51 20.92 -37.69 5.61
CA ASN A 51 22.16 -38.07 6.27
C ASN A 51 22.23 -39.59 6.54
N GLY A 52 21.11 -40.20 6.92
CA GLY A 52 20.99 -41.65 7.07
C GLY A 52 21.27 -42.42 5.77
N GLN A 53 20.83 -41.92 4.62
CA GLN A 53 21.17 -42.52 3.32
C GLN A 53 22.65 -42.35 2.98
N MET A 54 23.26 -41.20 3.28
CA MET A 54 24.70 -41.00 3.08
C MET A 54 25.54 -41.99 3.91
N VAL A 55 25.17 -42.21 5.18
CA VAL A 55 25.83 -43.22 6.02
C VAL A 55 25.69 -44.64 5.42
N ARG A 56 24.52 -44.97 4.86
CA ARG A 56 24.32 -46.26 4.17
C ARG A 56 25.14 -46.37 2.89
N LEU A 57 25.20 -45.31 2.09
CA LEU A 57 26.01 -45.25 0.88
C LEU A 57 27.49 -45.47 1.22
N LYS A 58 28.02 -44.77 2.23
CA LYS A 58 29.39 -44.96 2.70
C LYS A 58 29.68 -46.40 3.11
N ARG A 59 28.78 -47.03 3.88
CA ARG A 59 28.91 -48.44 4.27
C ARG A 59 28.92 -49.37 3.05
N ASN A 60 28.12 -49.09 2.03
CA ASN A 60 28.11 -49.89 0.80
C ASN A 60 29.43 -49.75 0.03
N ILE A 61 29.99 -48.53 -0.04
CA ILE A 61 31.30 -48.26 -0.65
C ILE A 61 32.40 -49.04 0.09
N ASP A 62 32.40 -48.98 1.43
CA ASP A 62 33.37 -49.70 2.25
C ASP A 62 33.31 -51.22 2.06
N ARG A 63 32.14 -51.76 1.70
CA ARG A 63 31.93 -53.19 1.44
C ARG A 63 32.37 -53.67 0.06
N ILE A 64 32.68 -52.78 -0.89
CA ILE A 64 33.02 -53.15 -2.28
C ILE A 64 34.21 -54.13 -2.32
N LEU A 65 35.30 -53.84 -1.60
CA LEU A 65 36.48 -54.71 -1.59
C LEU A 65 36.20 -56.08 -0.91
N PRO A 66 35.59 -56.14 0.29
CA PRO A 66 35.25 -57.42 0.93
C PRO A 66 34.35 -58.35 0.13
N VAL A 67 33.50 -57.83 -0.76
CA VAL A 67 32.58 -58.66 -1.58
C VAL A 67 33.14 -59.00 -2.96
N GLY A 68 34.42 -58.71 -3.22
CA GLY A 68 35.12 -59.07 -4.47
C GLY A 68 35.06 -58.02 -5.57
N GLY A 69 34.70 -56.77 -5.27
CA GLY A 69 34.80 -55.65 -6.20
C GLY A 69 36.24 -55.13 -6.36
N THR A 70 36.49 -54.32 -7.39
CA THR A 70 37.82 -53.76 -7.64
C THR A 70 38.10 -52.48 -6.85
N PRO A 71 39.37 -52.13 -6.60
CA PRO A 71 39.75 -50.83 -6.07
C PRO A 71 39.24 -49.67 -6.91
N GLU A 72 39.29 -49.77 -8.26
CA GLU A 72 38.80 -48.69 -9.14
C GLU A 72 37.30 -48.43 -8.96
N ASP A 73 36.49 -49.47 -8.74
CA ASP A 73 35.06 -49.30 -8.46
C ASP A 73 34.84 -48.59 -7.14
N LYS A 74 35.60 -48.95 -6.10
CA LYS A 74 35.51 -48.27 -4.80
C LYS A 74 35.87 -46.79 -4.91
N ASP A 75 36.94 -46.46 -5.64
CA ASP A 75 37.37 -45.08 -5.83
C ASP A 75 36.32 -44.27 -6.59
N ARG A 76 35.77 -44.81 -7.69
CA ARG A 76 34.70 -44.17 -8.46
C ARG A 76 33.46 -43.88 -7.61
N TRP A 77 33.02 -44.82 -6.77
CA TRP A 77 31.88 -44.58 -5.89
C TRP A 77 32.19 -43.60 -4.75
N THR A 78 33.45 -43.53 -4.32
CA THR A 78 33.91 -42.54 -3.34
C THR A 78 33.86 -41.13 -3.92
N GLU A 79 34.23 -40.95 -5.19
CA GLU A 79 34.05 -39.66 -5.90
C GLU A 79 32.58 -39.24 -5.95
N TYR A 80 31.68 -40.15 -6.32
CA TYR A 80 30.24 -39.86 -6.30
C TYR A 80 29.72 -39.52 -4.90
N TYR A 81 30.20 -40.20 -3.87
CA TYR A 81 29.88 -39.85 -2.48
C TYR A 81 30.26 -38.39 -2.16
N HIS A 82 31.44 -37.94 -2.60
CA HIS A 82 31.87 -36.55 -2.40
C HIS A 82 31.01 -35.55 -3.19
N ILE A 83 30.61 -35.90 -4.42
CA ILE A 83 29.68 -35.07 -5.23
C ILE A 83 28.35 -34.92 -4.50
N TYR A 84 27.76 -36.02 -4.01
CA TYR A 84 26.51 -35.97 -3.27
C TYR A 84 26.64 -35.20 -1.96
N GLN A 85 27.74 -35.35 -1.23
CA GLN A 85 28.00 -34.59 -0.02
C GLN A 85 28.02 -33.08 -0.31
N CYS A 86 28.75 -32.66 -1.33
CA CYS A 86 28.82 -31.26 -1.75
C CYS A 86 27.43 -30.72 -2.15
N ALA A 87 26.66 -31.49 -2.92
CA ALA A 87 25.31 -31.11 -3.30
C ALA A 87 24.38 -30.97 -2.07
N ILE A 88 24.47 -31.91 -1.12
CA ILE A 88 23.68 -31.87 0.11
C ILE A 88 24.04 -30.63 0.94
N ASP A 89 25.32 -30.34 1.13
CA ASP A 89 25.78 -29.17 1.88
C ASP A 89 25.32 -27.86 1.20
N ALA A 90 25.43 -27.77 -0.13
CA ALA A 90 24.91 -26.64 -0.89
C ALA A 90 23.38 -26.48 -0.76
N THR A 91 22.62 -27.59 -0.78
CA THR A 91 21.17 -27.53 -0.57
C THR A 91 20.84 -27.07 0.84
N LYS A 92 21.55 -27.57 1.86
CA LYS A 92 21.37 -27.18 3.25
C LYS A 92 21.66 -25.68 3.46
N ASP A 93 22.71 -25.16 2.85
CA ASP A 93 23.05 -23.73 2.89
C ASP A 93 22.00 -22.87 2.18
N ALA A 94 21.38 -23.37 1.10
CA ALA A 94 20.26 -22.72 0.44
C ALA A 94 18.99 -22.67 1.31
N TYR A 95 18.81 -23.63 2.21
CA TYR A 95 17.78 -23.59 3.25
C TYR A 95 18.17 -22.60 4.36
N MET A 96 18.06 -21.31 4.05
CA MET A 96 18.24 -20.21 5.00
C MET A 96 17.32 -20.41 6.23
N PRO A 97 17.81 -20.22 7.48
CA PRO A 97 16.99 -20.31 8.68
C PRO A 97 15.69 -19.50 8.53
N ASN A 98 14.56 -20.10 8.90
CA ASN A 98 13.22 -19.53 8.69
C ASN A 98 13.11 -18.09 9.25
N ALA A 99 13.82 -17.83 10.35
CA ALA A 99 14.01 -16.51 10.94
C ALA A 99 14.53 -15.45 9.96
N GLN A 100 15.58 -15.77 9.19
CA GLN A 100 16.20 -14.86 8.26
C GLN A 100 15.37 -14.71 6.97
N ARG A 101 14.79 -15.81 6.48
CA ARG A 101 13.90 -15.76 5.31
C ARG A 101 12.70 -14.85 5.56
N LYS A 102 12.09 -14.95 6.75
CA LYS A 102 10.99 -14.08 7.17
C LYS A 102 11.42 -12.61 7.28
N LYS A 103 12.64 -12.32 7.76
CA LYS A 103 13.18 -10.96 7.81
C LYS A 103 13.30 -10.35 6.42
N GLU A 104 13.83 -11.11 5.45
CA GLU A 104 13.94 -10.65 4.06
C GLU A 104 12.55 -10.46 3.41
N TYR A 105 11.62 -11.40 3.63
CA TYR A 105 10.23 -11.22 3.16
C TYR A 105 9.58 -9.95 3.70
N LEU A 106 9.72 -9.68 5.01
CA LEU A 106 9.16 -8.48 5.62
C LEU A 106 9.82 -7.20 5.09
N ARG A 107 11.14 -7.21 4.90
CA ARG A 107 11.87 -6.08 4.33
C ARG A 107 11.42 -5.77 2.91
N ILE A 108 11.28 -6.79 2.06
CA ILE A 108 10.79 -6.64 0.68
C ILE A 108 9.34 -6.15 0.69
N TYR A 109 8.49 -6.72 1.55
CA TYR A 109 7.10 -6.31 1.67
C TYR A 109 6.98 -4.84 2.04
N GLU A 110 7.74 -4.38 3.04
CA GLU A 110 7.77 -2.99 3.46
C GLU A 110 8.16 -2.07 2.28
N ASP A 111 9.18 -2.44 1.51
CA ASP A 111 9.60 -1.66 0.35
C ASP A 111 8.53 -1.61 -0.75
N ILE A 112 7.89 -2.74 -1.05
CA ILE A 112 6.77 -2.81 -2.00
C ILE A 112 5.60 -1.94 -1.53
N THR A 113 5.25 -1.99 -0.25
CA THR A 113 4.15 -1.16 0.29
C THR A 113 4.43 0.32 0.14
N ARG A 114 5.67 0.76 0.43
CA ARG A 114 6.11 2.15 0.24
C ARG A 114 6.05 2.57 -1.23
N GLN A 115 6.49 1.71 -2.15
CA GLN A 115 6.42 1.99 -3.58
C GLN A 115 4.97 2.11 -4.06
N ASN A 116 4.07 1.26 -3.57
CA ASN A 116 2.65 1.32 -3.90
C ASN A 116 1.98 2.61 -3.40
N GLU A 117 2.30 3.07 -2.18
CA GLU A 117 1.79 4.35 -1.67
C GLU A 117 2.21 5.53 -2.56
N ILE A 118 3.48 5.56 -2.98
CA ILE A 118 4.00 6.60 -3.88
C ILE A 118 3.26 6.55 -5.23
N LEU A 119 3.07 5.36 -5.80
CA LEU A 119 2.38 5.18 -7.07
C LEU A 119 0.92 5.63 -6.99
N VAL A 120 0.18 5.23 -5.95
CA VAL A 120 -1.21 5.63 -5.74
C VAL A 120 -1.31 7.14 -5.58
N GLY A 121 -0.42 7.75 -4.79
CA GLY A 121 -0.35 9.20 -4.62
C GLY A 121 -0.07 9.94 -5.94
N TYR A 122 0.82 9.40 -6.77
CA TYR A 122 1.10 9.93 -8.10
C TYR A 122 -0.12 9.83 -9.04
N LEU A 123 -0.80 8.68 -9.07
CA LEU A 123 -1.99 8.46 -9.90
C LEU A 123 -3.13 9.39 -9.50
N ALA A 124 -3.37 9.57 -8.19
CA ALA A 124 -4.39 10.49 -7.69
C ALA A 124 -4.09 11.95 -8.10
N LYS A 125 -2.84 12.40 -7.97
CA LYS A 125 -2.42 13.73 -8.45
C LYS A 125 -2.65 13.90 -9.95
N ARG A 126 -2.26 12.89 -10.74
CA ARG A 126 -2.44 12.91 -12.20
C ARG A 126 -3.93 13.00 -12.58
N GLN A 127 -4.77 12.20 -11.95
CA GLN A 127 -6.22 12.24 -12.18
C GLN A 127 -6.80 13.62 -11.84
N ASN A 128 -6.43 14.20 -10.69
CA ASN A 128 -6.88 15.54 -10.30
C ASN A 128 -6.43 16.62 -11.29
N THR A 129 -5.20 16.53 -11.81
CA THR A 129 -4.74 17.45 -12.87
C THR A 129 -5.52 17.30 -14.17
N THR A 130 -5.86 16.07 -14.57
CA THR A 130 -6.68 15.82 -15.76
C THR A 130 -8.10 16.36 -15.58
N ILE A 131 -8.74 16.13 -14.43
CA ILE A 131 -10.09 16.66 -14.16
C ILE A 131 -10.06 18.20 -14.18
N THR A 132 -9.07 18.81 -13.52
CA THR A 132 -8.93 20.27 -13.48
C THR A 132 -8.71 20.83 -14.89
N SER A 133 -7.86 20.22 -15.72
CA SER A 133 -7.63 20.69 -17.09
C SER A 133 -8.87 20.54 -17.97
N THR A 134 -9.63 19.45 -17.84
CA THR A 134 -10.91 19.28 -18.53
C THR A 134 -11.91 20.37 -18.14
N LEU A 135 -12.07 20.65 -16.84
CA LEU A 135 -12.98 21.70 -16.34
C LEU A 135 -12.58 23.10 -16.83
N LEU A 136 -11.29 23.43 -16.79
CA LEU A 136 -10.79 24.70 -17.31
C LEU A 136 -11.02 24.83 -18.82
N ASN A 137 -10.79 23.78 -19.59
CA ASN A 137 -11.06 23.77 -21.03
C ASN A 137 -12.55 23.93 -21.34
N THR A 138 -13.45 23.28 -20.59
CA THR A 138 -14.91 23.46 -20.77
C THR A 138 -15.37 24.89 -20.44
N THR A 139 -14.63 25.60 -19.58
CA THR A 139 -14.92 27.01 -19.28
C THR A 139 -14.42 27.93 -20.39
N ALA A 140 -13.28 27.60 -21.01
CA ALA A 140 -12.73 28.33 -22.16
C ALA A 140 -13.58 28.18 -23.44
N ASP A 141 -14.27 27.05 -23.60
CA ASP A 141 -15.16 26.78 -24.75
C ASP A 141 -16.54 27.45 -24.63
N ARG A 142 -16.81 28.15 -23.53
CA ARG A 142 -17.98 29.02 -23.41
C ARG A 142 -17.70 30.28 -24.24
N THR A 143 -18.05 30.24 -25.53
CA THR A 143 -18.03 31.42 -26.40
C THR A 143 -18.89 32.51 -25.80
N LEU A 144 -18.26 33.52 -25.20
CA LEU A 144 -18.96 34.73 -24.79
C LEU A 144 -19.56 35.35 -26.06
N ASP A 145 -20.88 35.47 -26.11
CA ASP A 145 -21.57 36.18 -27.18
C ASP A 145 -21.35 37.69 -26.97
N LYS A 146 -20.14 38.12 -27.33
CA LYS A 146 -19.69 39.50 -27.19
C LYS A 146 -20.59 40.44 -27.98
N GLU A 147 -21.16 39.97 -29.09
CA GLU A 147 -22.06 40.77 -29.89
C GLU A 147 -23.38 41.04 -29.18
N SER A 148 -24.05 40.03 -28.60
CA SER A 148 -25.29 40.30 -27.86
C SER A 148 -25.04 41.14 -26.62
N ILE A 149 -23.93 40.93 -25.90
CA ILE A 149 -23.56 41.76 -24.74
C ILE A 149 -23.37 43.22 -25.14
N VAL A 150 -22.65 43.48 -26.23
CA VAL A 150 -22.45 44.84 -26.74
C VAL A 150 -23.77 45.44 -27.22
N ARG A 151 -24.59 44.67 -27.95
CA ARG A 151 -25.90 45.10 -28.45
C ARG A 151 -26.85 45.46 -27.31
N ASP A 152 -26.85 44.67 -26.24
CA ASP A 152 -27.68 44.88 -25.05
C ASP A 152 -27.21 46.10 -24.26
N ALA A 153 -25.89 46.29 -24.12
CA ALA A 153 -25.32 47.50 -23.52
C ALA A 153 -25.67 48.78 -24.31
N VAL A 154 -25.62 48.71 -25.64
CA VAL A 154 -26.00 49.82 -26.53
C VAL A 154 -27.50 50.11 -26.44
N ASN A 155 -28.34 49.08 -26.40
CA ASN A 155 -29.78 49.24 -26.22
C ASN A 155 -30.11 49.89 -24.87
N ARG A 156 -29.48 49.45 -23.78
CA ARG A 156 -29.63 50.08 -22.46
C ARG A 156 -29.16 51.53 -22.43
N TRP A 157 -28.09 51.86 -23.16
CA TRP A 157 -27.65 53.24 -23.32
C TRP A 157 -28.68 54.08 -24.09
N HIS A 158 -29.22 53.56 -25.19
CA HIS A 158 -30.27 54.25 -25.96
C HIS A 158 -31.56 54.43 -25.13
N GLU A 159 -32.03 53.38 -24.45
CA GLU A 159 -33.19 53.46 -23.55
C GLU A 159 -32.99 54.49 -22.44
N SER A 160 -31.78 54.57 -21.87
CA SER A 160 -31.43 55.60 -20.89
C SER A 160 -31.48 57.02 -21.47
N ARG A 161 -31.20 57.22 -22.77
CA ARG A 161 -31.33 58.54 -23.42
C ARG A 161 -32.79 58.92 -23.68
N PHE A 162 -33.66 57.95 -23.94
CA PHE A 162 -35.09 58.20 -24.12
C PHE A 162 -35.82 58.40 -22.80
N ALA A 163 -35.41 57.72 -21.72
CA ALA A 163 -35.98 57.90 -20.38
C ALA A 163 -35.74 59.30 -19.79
N VAL A 164 -34.67 60.00 -20.20
CA VAL A 164 -34.38 61.40 -19.79
C VAL A 164 -35.23 62.43 -20.55
N ARG A 165 -35.90 62.05 -21.64
CA ARG A 165 -36.81 62.92 -22.41
C ARG A 165 -38.27 62.46 -22.23
N GLY A 166 -38.84 62.75 -21.07
CA GLY A 166 -40.27 62.60 -20.82
C GLY A 166 -41.13 63.48 -21.75
N PRO A 167 -42.44 63.18 -21.91
CA PRO A 167 -43.32 63.90 -22.83
C PRO A 167 -43.51 65.35 -22.39
N GLN A 168 -43.20 66.29 -23.27
CA GLN A 168 -43.48 67.70 -23.07
C GLN A 168 -44.98 67.96 -23.30
N SER A 169 -45.76 68.00 -22.21
CA SER A 169 -47.16 68.44 -22.20
C SER A 169 -47.44 69.30 -20.96
N GLY A 170 -47.63 70.61 -21.18
CA GLY A 170 -48.54 71.46 -20.41
C GLY A 170 -48.15 71.92 -18.98
N ASN A 171 -48.00 73.24 -18.85
CA ASN A 171 -48.21 74.10 -17.67
C ASN A 171 -47.14 74.22 -16.55
N ASN A 172 -46.47 75.38 -16.59
CA ASN A 172 -46.15 76.32 -15.49
C ASN A 172 -46.49 75.91 -14.04
N THR A 173 -45.48 75.82 -13.16
CA THR A 173 -45.15 76.83 -12.12
C THR A 173 -44.06 76.34 -11.13
N GLY A 174 -43.00 77.15 -10.97
CA GLY A 174 -42.30 77.37 -9.68
C GLY A 174 -41.28 76.32 -9.20
N GLY A 175 -40.01 76.71 -9.12
CA GLY A 175 -39.02 76.03 -8.28
C GLY A 175 -37.58 76.24 -8.71
N SER A 176 -36.92 77.23 -8.11
CA SER A 176 -35.48 77.52 -8.24
C SER A 176 -34.65 76.42 -7.57
N GLY A 177 -33.53 76.02 -8.17
CA GLY A 177 -32.57 75.08 -7.57
C GLY A 177 -31.35 74.85 -8.46
N ASP A 178 -30.29 75.64 -8.22
CA ASP A 178 -28.94 75.47 -8.75
C ASP A 178 -28.36 74.07 -8.45
N GLY A 179 -27.55 73.54 -9.38
CA GLY A 179 -26.83 72.27 -9.20
C GLY A 179 -25.84 71.98 -10.33
N ASP A 180 -24.67 72.58 -10.19
CA ASP A 180 -23.49 72.56 -11.05
C ASP A 180 -22.97 71.14 -11.42
N GLU A 181 -22.59 70.96 -12.68
CA GLU A 181 -21.94 69.74 -13.20
C GLU A 181 -20.44 69.79 -12.91
N THR A 182 -19.84 68.75 -12.32
CA THR A 182 -18.40 68.52 -12.49
C THR A 182 -18.06 67.06 -12.79
N VAL A 183 -17.29 66.89 -13.86
CA VAL A 183 -16.78 65.63 -14.42
C VAL A 183 -15.36 65.43 -13.90
N ASN A 184 -15.09 64.33 -13.19
CA ASN A 184 -13.74 64.04 -12.71
C ASN A 184 -13.05 63.02 -13.65
N LYS A 185 -12.12 63.50 -14.49
CA LYS A 185 -11.13 62.66 -15.20
C LYS A 185 -9.85 62.66 -14.36
N GLY A 186 -9.61 61.55 -13.65
CA GLY A 186 -8.34 61.28 -12.99
C GLY A 186 -7.31 60.74 -13.98
N ASN A 187 -6.11 61.32 -13.93
CA ASN A 187 -4.89 60.93 -14.63
C ASN A 187 -4.27 59.66 -14.05
#